data_AF-A0A1Q7WI15-F1
#
_entry.id   AF-A0A1Q7WI15-F1
#
_cell.length_a   1.000
_cell.length_b   1.000
_cell.length_c   1.000
_cell.angle_alpha   90.00
_cell.angle_beta   90.00
_cell.angle_gamma   90.00
#
_symmetry.space_group_name_H-M   'P 1'
#
loop_
_entity.id
_entity.type
_entity.pdbx_description
1 polymer ?
#
loop_
_entity_poly.entity_id
_entity_poly.type
_entity_poly.pdbx_seq_one_letter_code
_entity_poly.pdbx_strand_id
1 'polypeptide(L)'
;MTFRPGNVDDASFDPGRRLALVREPENEHDPNAVAIWNEDRTLQAGYVPRETAAELAGDEQVVSLWRVEEGLRVLIVPPDAWVGRPR
;
A
#
# COMPACT_ATOMS: atom_id res chain seq x y z
N MET A 1 7.00 -1.63 10.43
CA MET A 1 5.71 -1.56 9.70
C MET A 1 4.65 -2.19 10.58
N THR A 2 3.59 -1.45 10.93
CA THR A 2 2.47 -2.00 11.71
C THR A 2 1.39 -2.45 10.74
N PHE A 3 1.29 -3.75 10.49
CA PHE A 3 0.17 -4.36 9.77
C PHE A 3 -0.92 -4.74 10.77
N ARG A 4 -2.20 -4.63 10.38
CA ARG A 4 -3.28 -5.22 11.17
C ARG A 4 -3.37 -6.71 10.81
N PRO A 5 -3.10 -7.64 11.74
CA PRO A 5 -3.12 -9.07 11.44
C PRO A 5 -4.52 -9.50 10.96
N GLY A 6 -4.57 -10.31 9.89
CA GLY A 6 -5.79 -10.86 9.30
C GLY A 6 -6.30 -10.15 8.03
N ASN A 7 -6.05 -8.84 7.85
CA ASN A 7 -6.56 -8.13 6.66
C ASN A 7 -5.78 -8.50 5.38
N VAL A 8 -4.46 -8.72 5.51
CA VAL A 8 -3.58 -9.01 4.36
C VAL A 8 -3.79 -10.41 3.76
N ASP A 9 -4.51 -11.29 4.45
CA ASP A 9 -4.83 -12.64 3.99
C ASP A 9 -5.94 -12.65 2.91
N ASP A 10 -6.67 -11.54 2.77
CA ASP A 10 -7.72 -11.39 1.75
C ASP A 10 -7.14 -11.41 0.32
N ALA A 11 -7.85 -12.08 -0.60
CA ALA A 11 -7.44 -12.25 -2.01
C ALA A 11 -7.26 -10.93 -2.78
N SER A 12 -7.82 -9.82 -2.29
CA SER A 12 -7.54 -8.48 -2.83
C SER A 12 -6.09 -8.02 -2.62
N PHE A 13 -5.31 -8.73 -1.79
CA PHE A 13 -3.87 -8.53 -1.60
C PHE A 13 -2.99 -9.63 -2.23
N ASP A 14 -3.57 -10.54 -3.04
CA ASP A 14 -2.79 -11.53 -3.78
C ASP A 14 -1.69 -10.86 -4.62
N PRO A 15 -0.54 -11.49 -4.88
CA PRO A 15 0.50 -10.96 -5.76
C PRO A 15 -0.01 -10.40 -7.09
N GLY A 16 0.44 -9.20 -7.47
CA GLY A 16 0.07 -8.52 -8.71
C GLY A 16 -1.24 -7.72 -8.66
N ARG A 17 -1.93 -7.70 -7.52
CA ARG A 17 -3.10 -6.84 -7.29
C ARG A 17 -2.68 -5.38 -7.17
N ARG A 18 -3.48 -4.50 -7.79
CA ARG A 18 -3.38 -3.06 -7.54
C ARG A 18 -3.92 -2.76 -6.16
N LEU A 19 -3.28 -1.81 -5.50
CA LEU A 19 -3.67 -1.33 -4.19
C LEU A 19 -3.98 0.17 -4.30
N ALA A 20 -4.48 0.76 -3.24
CA ALA A 20 -4.70 2.20 -3.15
C ALA A 20 -3.84 2.81 -2.04
N LEU A 21 -3.21 3.94 -2.35
CA LEU A 21 -2.59 4.83 -1.37
C LEU A 21 -3.58 5.95 -1.02
N VAL A 22 -3.82 6.14 0.28
CA VAL A 22 -4.74 7.17 0.78
C VAL A 22 -3.99 8.01 1.80
N ARG A 23 -3.82 9.29 1.51
CA ARG A 23 -3.23 10.24 2.47
C ARG A 23 -4.19 10.56 3.60
N GLU A 24 -3.66 10.63 4.81
CA GLU A 24 -4.40 11.01 6.02
C GLU A 24 -3.74 12.24 6.66
N PRO A 25 -3.89 13.45 6.07
CA PRO A 25 -3.24 14.67 6.58
C PRO A 25 -3.72 15.08 7.99
N GLU A 26 -4.88 14.58 8.40
CA GLU A 26 -5.47 14.81 9.72
C GLU A 26 -5.05 13.74 10.76
N ASN A 27 -4.16 12.81 10.39
CA ASN A 27 -3.70 11.77 11.31
C ASN A 27 -2.90 12.38 12.48
N GLU A 28 -3.38 12.17 13.71
CA GLU A 28 -2.86 12.77 14.94
C GLU A 28 -1.39 12.42 15.23
N HIS A 29 -0.88 11.32 14.67
CA HIS A 29 0.49 10.87 14.88
C HIS A 29 1.46 11.35 13.81
N ASP A 30 0.99 11.52 12.57
CA ASP A 30 1.81 11.80 11.40
C ASP A 30 0.99 12.47 10.29
N PRO A 31 1.18 13.78 10.02
CA PRO A 31 0.46 14.45 8.93
C PRO A 31 0.85 13.93 7.53
N ASN A 32 1.95 13.18 7.42
CA ASN A 32 2.36 12.54 6.16
C ASN A 32 1.86 11.09 6.06
N ALA A 33 1.00 10.62 6.98
CA ALA A 33 0.52 9.24 6.96
C ALA A 33 -0.13 8.89 5.63
N VAL A 34 0.31 7.79 5.02
CA VAL A 34 -0.30 7.21 3.82
C VAL A 34 -0.72 5.79 4.13
N ALA A 35 -2.03 5.56 4.14
CA ALA A 35 -2.64 4.26 4.34
C ALA A 35 -2.61 3.45 3.04
N ILE A 36 -2.31 2.15 3.16
CA ILE A 36 -2.37 1.17 2.08
C ILE A 36 -3.69 0.40 2.20
N TRP A 37 -4.49 0.46 1.15
CA TRP A 37 -5.77 -0.22 1.04
C TRP A 37 -5.79 -1.18 -0.16
N ASN A 38 -6.72 -2.12 -0.19
CA ASN A 38 -7.06 -2.80 -1.44
C ASN A 38 -7.59 -1.81 -2.50
N GLU A 39 -7.66 -2.23 -3.77
CA GLU A 39 -8.07 -1.37 -4.88
C GLU A 39 -9.42 -0.66 -4.62
N ASP A 40 -10.39 -1.39 -4.07
CA ASP A 40 -11.74 -0.90 -3.78
C ASP A 40 -11.83 -0.01 -2.53
N ARG A 41 -10.73 0.17 -1.78
CA ARG A 41 -10.67 0.94 -0.52
C ARG A 41 -11.66 0.45 0.54
N THR A 42 -11.90 -0.85 0.60
CA THR A 42 -12.77 -1.48 1.60
C THR A 42 -12.00 -2.12 2.75
N LEU A 43 -10.72 -2.48 2.52
CA LEU A 43 -9.88 -3.16 3.49
C LEU A 43 -8.51 -2.49 3.57
N GLN A 44 -8.12 -2.04 4.76
CA GLN A 44 -6.82 -1.42 5.01
C GLN A 44 -5.80 -2.49 5.40
N ALA A 45 -4.68 -2.57 4.66
CA ALA A 45 -3.56 -3.46 4.97
C ALA A 45 -2.65 -2.87 6.06
N GLY A 46 -2.39 -1.57 5.99
CA GLY A 46 -1.47 -0.89 6.91
C GLY A 46 -1.10 0.51 6.44
N TYR A 47 0.11 0.93 6.77
CA TYR A 47 0.66 2.26 6.45
C TYR A 47 2.01 2.15 5.75
N VAL A 48 2.27 3.08 4.84
CA VAL A 48 3.62 3.33 4.31
C VAL A 48 4.51 3.81 5.46
N PRO A 49 5.78 3.36 5.56
CA PRO A 49 6.74 3.90 6.53
C PRO A 49 6.84 5.42 6.43
N ARG A 50 6.90 6.11 7.58
CA ARG A 50 6.92 7.58 7.67
C ARG A 50 7.94 8.23 6.76
N GLU A 51 9.16 7.69 6.70
CA GLU A 51 10.25 8.21 5.87
C GLU A 51 9.88 8.22 4.38
N THR A 52 9.35 7.10 3.88
CA THR A 52 8.90 6.97 2.49
C THR A 52 7.63 7.77 2.24
N ALA A 53 6.71 7.81 3.20
CA ALA A 53 5.42 8.50 3.06
C ALA A 53 5.59 10.02 2.86
N ALA A 54 6.60 10.61 3.49
CA ALA A 54 6.95 12.02 3.32
C ALA A 54 7.51 12.37 1.93
N GLU A 55 8.01 11.37 1.18
CA GLU A 55 8.58 11.56 -0.16
C GLU A 55 7.56 11.34 -1.30
N LEU A 56 6.38 10.79 -0.99
CA LEU A 56 5.35 10.54 -1.99
C LEU A 56 4.76 11.88 -2.51
N ALA A 57 4.53 11.95 -3.81
CA ALA A 57 3.82 13.00 -4.54
C ALA A 57 2.30 12.79 -4.54
N GLY A 58 1.83 11.53 -4.46
CA GLY A 58 0.43 11.16 -4.20
C GLY A 58 -0.32 10.57 -5.38
N ASP A 59 0.35 10.45 -6.51
CA ASP A 59 -0.13 9.84 -7.74
C ASP A 59 0.63 8.54 -8.05
N GLU A 60 1.45 8.04 -7.13
CA GLU A 60 2.16 6.79 -7.28
C GLU A 60 1.21 5.61 -7.49
N GLN A 61 1.67 4.66 -8.29
CA GLN A 61 1.07 3.34 -8.37
C GLN A 61 1.59 2.49 -7.21
N VAL A 62 0.72 1.61 -6.70
CA VAL A 62 1.09 0.60 -5.71
C VAL A 62 0.54 -0.77 -6.12
N VAL A 63 1.39 -1.79 -6.04
CA VAL A 63 1.07 -3.17 -6.42
C VAL A 63 1.58 -4.12 -5.34
N SER A 64 0.80 -5.14 -5.00
CA SER A 64 1.26 -6.23 -4.14
C SER A 64 2.31 -7.09 -4.85
N LEU A 65 3.42 -7.37 -4.16
CA LEU A 65 4.47 -8.26 -4.67
C LEU A 65 4.31 -9.67 -4.11
N TRP A 66 4.38 -9.83 -2.78
CA TRP A 66 4.19 -11.11 -2.13
C TRP A 66 3.71 -10.94 -0.69
N ARG A 67 2.95 -11.94 -0.21
CA ARG A 67 2.65 -12.10 1.21
C ARG A 67 3.86 -12.73 1.90
N VAL A 68 4.17 -12.24 3.09
CA VAL A 68 5.11 -12.87 4.03
C VAL A 68 4.35 -13.20 5.31
N GLU A 69 4.85 -14.11 6.13
CA GLU A 69 4.21 -14.45 7.42
C GLU A 69 3.96 -13.21 8.29
N GLU A 70 4.77 -12.17 8.13
CA GLU A 70 4.68 -10.91 8.89
C GLU A 70 3.96 -9.75 8.15
N GLY A 71 3.31 -9.99 7.00
CA GLY A 71 2.54 -8.96 6.30
C GLY A 71 2.65 -8.96 4.77
N LEU A 72 2.58 -7.76 4.18
CA LEU A 72 2.54 -7.56 2.74
C LEU A 72 3.77 -6.81 2.24
N ARG A 73 4.43 -7.31 1.19
CA ARG A 73 5.40 -6.52 0.43
C ARG A 73 4.70 -5.87 -0.75
N VAL A 74 4.93 -4.57 -0.92
CA VAL A 74 4.35 -3.77 -2.00
C VAL A 74 5.45 -3.09 -2.79
N LEU A 75 5.18 -2.85 -4.07
CA LEU A 75 5.97 -2.01 -4.95
C LEU A 75 5.24 -0.68 -5.14
N ILE A 76 5.88 0.42 -4.77
CA ILE A 76 5.41 1.79 -5.02
C ILE A 76 6.28 2.35 -6.14
N VAL A 77 5.67 2.88 -7.20
CA VAL A 77 6.37 3.43 -8.37
C VAL A 77 5.69 4.70 -8.87
N PRO A 78 6.41 5.56 -9.61
CA PRO A 78 5.82 6.73 -10.25
C PRO A 78 4.57 6.42 -11.10
N PRO A 79 3.66 7.38 -11.27
CA PRO A 79 2.44 7.22 -12.09
C PRO A 79 2.71 6.76 -13.53
N ASP A 80 3.85 7.15 -14.11
CA ASP A 80 4.24 6.84 -15.48
C ASP A 80 4.99 5.51 -15.64
N ALA A 81 5.35 4.85 -14.53
CA ALA A 81 6.06 3.59 -14.58
C ALA A 81 5.17 2.46 -15.14
N TRP A 82 5.72 1.66 -16.07
CA TRP A 82 5.04 0.47 -16.56
C TRP A 82 5.26 -0.71 -15.59
N VAL A 83 4.20 -1.19 -14.95
CA VAL A 83 4.22 -2.40 -14.13
C VAL A 83 3.62 -3.57 -14.91
N GLY A 84 4.49 -4.42 -15.46
CA GLY A 84 4.09 -5.63 -16.16
C GLY A 84 3.43 -6.64 -15.21
N ARG A 85 2.33 -7.26 -15.63
CA ARG A 85 1.76 -8.43 -14.94
C ARG A 85 2.34 -9.70 -15.59
N PRO A 86 2.93 -10.63 -14.83
CA PRO A 86 3.30 -11.93 -15.37
C PRO A 86 2.04 -12.61 -15.93
N ARG A 87 2.20 -13.25 -17.09
CA ARG A 87 1.13 -13.84 -17.89
C ARG A 87 0.89 -15.29 -17.50
#